data_AF-A0A7C5JB33-F1
#
_entry.id   AF-A0A7C5JB33-F1
#
_cell.length_a   1.000
_cell.length_b   1.000
_cell.length_c   1.000
_cell.angle_alpha   90.00
_cell.angle_beta   90.00
_cell.angle_gamma   90.00
#
_symmetry.space_group_name_H-M   'P 1'
#
loop_
_entity.id
_entity.type
_entity.pdbx_description
1 polymer ?
#
loop_
_entity_poly.entity_id
_entity_poly.type
_entity_poly.pdbx_seq_one_letter_code
_entity_poly.pdbx_strand_id
1 'polypeptide(L)'
;MKLNSIIPKVHNTFILFAAISILIFSSSIAQAENWGVATIQSTHSYGSTIPIASGTIGYLQKNGKTSKKYIADDTRNTRVSSVLNNLKNNDVLIINTHSNAMQFGAGSSGVEWADFYNYWGTRKPPPKLGLVIIHGCIFSRDSQGNDILATDRQIQDIRKSLNADAIISFNSKVNPLVGRISLHQLIVGILKGHKIASLIHGRNLRFLVDSQIDRDNVTLADLTTQQQFLSDPGGGNLRESILIVLDASGSMSSQGRIEKARDAARRVLQGITAGGDTEVGLITFSGCGHVKVAAEFTTDPQKIIAILPQIRPSGGTPLATATAVGKKYLREKSRGAKKRFILLTDGKESCNG
;
A
#
# COMPACT_ATOMS: atom_id res chain seq x y z
N MET A 1 -57.72 -45.14 -29.42
CA MET A 1 -58.46 -44.57 -30.57
C MET A 1 -59.24 -43.37 -30.08
N LYS A 2 -59.09 -42.22 -30.76
CA LYS A 2 -59.76 -40.90 -30.57
C LYS A 2 -59.28 -39.97 -29.45
N LEU A 3 -58.46 -39.01 -29.90
CA LEU A 3 -58.30 -37.64 -29.40
C LEU A 3 -59.65 -36.88 -29.42
N ASN A 4 -59.80 -35.94 -28.49
CA ASN A 4 -60.56 -34.67 -28.60
C ASN A 4 -59.93 -33.73 -27.55
N SER A 5 -58.99 -32.83 -27.91
CA SER A 5 -59.18 -31.46 -28.41
C SER A 5 -60.04 -30.56 -27.51
N ILE A 6 -59.39 -29.82 -26.60
CA ILE A 6 -59.89 -28.52 -26.14
C ILE A 6 -58.69 -27.55 -26.15
N ILE A 7 -58.77 -26.57 -27.05
CA ILE A 7 -57.95 -25.35 -27.08
C ILE A 7 -58.73 -24.27 -26.34
N PRO A 8 -58.07 -23.41 -25.55
CA PRO A 8 -58.24 -21.99 -25.81
C PRO A 8 -56.90 -21.28 -26.04
N LYS A 9 -56.92 -20.41 -27.06
CA LYS A 9 -55.88 -19.45 -27.39
C LYS A 9 -55.95 -18.23 -26.47
N VAL A 10 -54.84 -17.49 -26.52
CA VAL A 10 -54.63 -16.04 -26.30
C VAL A 10 -54.32 -15.59 -24.86
N HIS A 11 -53.05 -15.30 -24.56
CA HIS A 11 -52.47 -13.96 -24.67
C HIS A 11 -50.95 -13.98 -24.48
N ASN A 12 -50.25 -13.27 -25.37
CA ASN A 12 -48.84 -12.94 -25.27
C ASN A 12 -48.56 -12.21 -23.95
N THR A 13 -47.62 -12.70 -23.17
CA THR A 13 -46.86 -11.85 -22.25
C THR A 13 -45.41 -12.27 -22.33
N PHE A 14 -44.63 -11.43 -22.99
CA PHE A 14 -43.17 -11.41 -22.95
C PHE A 14 -42.73 -11.40 -21.47
N ILE A 15 -42.17 -12.51 -20.99
CA ILE A 15 -41.35 -12.48 -19.78
C ILE A 15 -39.95 -12.92 -20.18
N LEU A 16 -39.15 -11.89 -20.43
CA LEU A 16 -37.70 -11.91 -20.54
C LEU A 16 -37.11 -12.24 -19.16
N PHE A 17 -36.99 -13.52 -18.80
CA PHE A 17 -36.09 -13.92 -17.71
C PHE A 17 -34.72 -14.18 -18.29
N ALA A 18 -33.89 -13.13 -18.22
CA ALA A 18 -32.47 -13.19 -18.48
C ALA A 18 -31.84 -14.30 -17.64
N ALA A 19 -31.09 -15.17 -18.32
CA ALA A 19 -30.17 -16.11 -17.72
C ALA A 19 -29.27 -15.34 -16.75
N ILE A 20 -29.38 -15.67 -15.46
CA ILE A 20 -28.40 -15.29 -14.45
C ILE A 20 -27.13 -16.06 -14.80
N SER A 21 -26.32 -15.47 -15.68
CA SER A 21 -24.95 -15.86 -15.91
C SER A 21 -24.23 -15.79 -14.57
N ILE A 22 -23.95 -16.97 -14.03
CA ILE A 22 -22.92 -17.18 -13.02
C ILE A 22 -21.62 -16.63 -13.65
N LEU A 23 -21.29 -15.38 -13.33
CA LEU A 23 -19.96 -14.82 -13.54
C LEU A 23 -19.04 -15.53 -12.56
N ILE A 24 -18.62 -16.73 -12.96
CA ILE A 24 -17.37 -17.32 -12.53
C ILE A 24 -16.31 -16.30 -12.93
N PHE A 25 -15.81 -15.52 -11.97
CA PHE A 25 -14.55 -14.79 -12.13
C PHE A 25 -13.41 -15.81 -12.11
N SER A 26 -13.39 -16.68 -13.12
CA SER A 26 -12.22 -17.45 -13.51
C SER A 26 -11.51 -16.67 -14.59
N SER A 27 -10.19 -16.60 -14.43
CA SER A 27 -9.19 -16.04 -15.32
C SER A 27 -9.16 -14.53 -15.50
N SER A 28 -8.07 -13.96 -14.95
CA SER A 28 -7.22 -12.91 -15.55
C SER A 28 -7.09 -11.67 -14.65
N ILE A 29 -6.42 -11.81 -13.50
CA ILE A 29 -5.54 -10.71 -13.09
C ILE A 29 -4.47 -10.68 -14.17
N ALA A 30 -4.64 -9.77 -15.12
CA ALA A 30 -3.64 -9.43 -16.11
C ALA A 30 -2.31 -9.26 -15.36
N GLN A 31 -1.33 -10.11 -15.70
CA GLN A 31 0.03 -10.00 -15.16
C GLN A 31 0.47 -8.55 -15.38
N ALA A 32 0.92 -7.89 -14.33
CA ALA A 32 1.63 -6.63 -14.47
C ALA A 32 2.96 -6.89 -15.17
N GLU A 33 2.93 -6.84 -16.49
CA GLU A 33 4.02 -7.25 -17.37
C GLU A 33 5.03 -6.11 -17.66
N ASN A 34 5.14 -5.08 -16.82
CA ASN A 34 6.10 -3.99 -17.05
C ASN A 34 6.76 -3.44 -15.78
N TRP A 35 7.67 -4.20 -15.15
CA TRP A 35 8.65 -3.68 -14.18
C TRP A 35 10.07 -3.67 -14.78
N GLY A 36 10.83 -2.61 -14.57
CA GLY A 36 12.25 -2.53 -14.91
C GLY A 36 13.13 -3.09 -13.79
N VAL A 37 14.32 -3.59 -14.13
CA VAL A 37 15.37 -3.89 -13.15
C VAL A 37 16.57 -3.00 -13.41
N ALA A 38 16.87 -2.16 -12.42
CA ALA A 38 18.13 -1.45 -12.34
C ALA A 38 19.09 -2.19 -11.40
N THR A 39 20.34 -2.34 -11.81
CA THR A 39 21.42 -2.80 -10.93
C THR A 39 22.50 -1.74 -10.83
N ILE A 40 22.80 -1.27 -9.63
CA ILE A 40 23.92 -0.37 -9.35
C ILE A 40 24.90 -1.10 -8.47
N GLN A 41 26.17 -1.13 -8.87
CA GLN A 41 27.26 -1.60 -8.04
C GLN A 41 28.07 -0.40 -7.56
N SER A 42 28.36 -0.31 -6.26
CA SER A 42 29.19 0.77 -5.71
C SER A 42 30.21 0.32 -4.67
N THR A 43 31.45 0.79 -4.85
CA THR A 43 32.60 0.65 -3.96
C THR A 43 32.82 1.95 -3.20
N HIS A 44 33.00 1.87 -1.88
CA HIS A 44 33.60 2.94 -1.09
C HIS A 44 34.64 2.33 -0.17
N SER A 45 35.87 2.84 -0.19
CA SER A 45 37.04 2.68 0.72
C SER A 45 37.35 1.31 1.39
N TYR A 46 36.54 0.28 1.18
CA TYR A 46 36.47 -0.97 1.96
C TYR A 46 36.68 -2.20 1.05
N GLY A 47 37.22 -2.01 -0.15
CA GLY A 47 37.61 -3.08 -1.07
C GLY A 47 36.72 -3.22 -2.31
N SER A 48 36.94 -4.31 -3.05
CA SER A 48 36.19 -4.62 -4.26
C SER A 48 34.75 -5.02 -3.94
N THR A 49 33.80 -4.47 -4.70
CA THR A 49 32.45 -5.00 -4.70
C THR A 49 32.46 -6.39 -5.33
N ILE A 50 31.72 -7.32 -4.74
CA ILE A 50 31.44 -8.59 -5.39
C ILE A 50 30.34 -8.33 -6.41
N PRO A 51 30.59 -8.41 -7.73
CA PRO A 51 29.55 -8.14 -8.70
C PRO A 51 28.38 -9.11 -8.53
N ILE A 52 27.19 -8.65 -8.91
CA ILE A 52 26.03 -9.53 -9.02
C ILE A 52 26.44 -10.70 -9.91
N ALA A 53 26.30 -11.93 -9.41
CA ALA A 53 26.77 -13.12 -10.11
C ALA A 53 26.20 -13.17 -11.53
N SER A 54 27.04 -13.53 -12.50
CA SER A 54 26.65 -13.63 -13.91
C SER A 54 25.41 -14.53 -14.11
N GLY A 55 25.28 -15.59 -13.31
CA GLY A 55 24.08 -16.45 -13.30
C GLY A 55 22.79 -15.72 -12.89
N THR A 56 22.85 -14.77 -11.95
CA THR A 56 21.70 -13.92 -11.58
C THR A 56 21.38 -12.93 -12.69
N ILE A 57 22.41 -12.30 -13.26
CA ILE A 57 22.26 -11.40 -14.42
C ILE A 57 21.63 -12.15 -15.61
N GLY A 58 22.09 -13.37 -15.88
CA GLY A 58 21.59 -14.27 -16.91
C GLY A 58 20.17 -14.78 -16.64
N TYR A 59 19.84 -15.09 -15.39
CA TYR A 59 18.48 -15.46 -15.01
C TYR A 59 17.50 -14.30 -15.20
N LEU A 60 17.87 -13.10 -14.77
CA LEU A 60 17.10 -11.87 -15.00
C LEU A 60 16.91 -11.61 -16.51
N GLN A 61 17.95 -11.86 -17.33
CA GLN A 61 17.87 -11.76 -18.79
C GLN A 61 16.91 -12.76 -19.42
N LYS A 62 16.87 -13.99 -18.90
CA LYS A 62 16.09 -15.09 -19.49
C LYS A 62 14.63 -15.14 -19.02
N ASN A 63 14.34 -14.70 -17.79
CA ASN A 63 13.06 -14.98 -17.13
C ASN A 63 12.28 -13.74 -16.67
N GLY A 64 12.83 -12.52 -16.82
CA GLY A 64 12.06 -11.30 -16.58
C GLY A 64 10.97 -11.16 -17.63
N LYS A 65 9.69 -11.28 -17.24
CA LYS A 65 8.53 -11.15 -18.15
C LYS A 65 8.22 -9.69 -18.53
N THR A 66 9.17 -8.78 -18.31
CA THR A 66 9.04 -7.33 -18.46
C THR A 66 10.32 -6.73 -19.07
N SER A 67 10.15 -5.71 -19.91
CA SER A 67 10.92 -5.42 -21.13
C SER A 67 12.20 -4.56 -21.05
N LYS A 68 12.66 -4.08 -19.88
CA LYS A 68 13.77 -3.09 -19.83
C LYS A 68 14.73 -3.30 -18.67
N LYS A 69 16.03 -3.34 -18.99
CA LYS A 69 17.13 -3.60 -18.06
C LYS A 69 18.14 -2.47 -18.10
N TYR A 70 18.59 -2.08 -16.91
CA TYR A 70 19.52 -0.97 -16.73
C TYR A 70 20.66 -1.42 -15.81
N ILE A 71 21.87 -1.54 -16.33
CA ILE A 71 23.04 -1.98 -15.55
C ILE A 71 24.05 -0.84 -15.50
N ALA A 72 24.44 -0.43 -14.30
CA ALA A 72 25.55 0.49 -14.07
C ALA A 72 26.51 -0.06 -13.01
N ASP A 73 27.79 0.24 -13.19
CA ASP A 73 28.87 -0.03 -12.25
C ASP A 73 29.61 1.29 -11.96
N ASP A 74 30.12 1.43 -10.74
CA ASP A 74 30.49 2.67 -10.03
C ASP A 74 31.59 3.51 -10.68
N THR A 75 32.24 3.02 -11.72
CA THR A 75 33.44 3.70 -12.22
C THR A 75 33.12 4.97 -13.01
N ARG A 76 31.85 5.22 -13.41
CA ARG A 76 31.46 6.42 -14.17
C ARG A 76 30.04 6.89 -13.85
N ASN A 77 29.94 8.10 -13.29
CA ASN A 77 28.71 8.79 -12.91
C ASN A 77 27.62 8.78 -14.00
N THR A 78 28.02 8.93 -15.27
CA THR A 78 27.08 8.98 -16.41
C THR A 78 26.25 7.71 -16.62
N ARG A 79 26.76 6.52 -16.25
CA ARG A 79 25.99 5.27 -16.40
C ARG A 79 24.92 5.13 -15.33
N VAL A 80 25.24 5.46 -14.09
CA VAL A 80 24.27 5.37 -12.98
C VAL A 80 23.13 6.38 -13.18
N SER A 81 23.44 7.62 -13.55
CA SER A 81 22.43 8.63 -13.90
C SER A 81 21.48 8.15 -15.00
N SER A 82 22.01 7.53 -16.05
CA SER A 82 21.19 6.99 -17.15
C SER A 82 20.26 5.87 -16.67
N VAL A 83 20.79 4.93 -15.87
CA VAL A 83 20.00 3.85 -15.28
C VAL A 83 18.86 4.40 -14.43
N LEU A 84 19.16 5.32 -13.50
CA LEU A 84 18.16 5.88 -12.60
C LEU A 84 17.12 6.73 -13.31
N ASN A 85 17.50 7.51 -14.33
CA ASN A 85 16.57 8.31 -15.13
C ASN A 85 15.60 7.48 -15.98
N ASN A 86 15.89 6.20 -16.18
CA ASN A 86 15.03 5.30 -16.91
C ASN A 86 14.09 4.49 -16.00
N LEU A 87 14.29 4.52 -14.68
CA LEU A 87 13.38 3.89 -13.73
C LEU A 87 12.01 4.56 -13.76
N LYS A 88 10.98 3.73 -13.64
CA LYS A 88 9.57 4.12 -13.58
C LYS A 88 8.97 3.75 -12.22
N ASN A 89 7.78 4.29 -11.96
CA ASN A 89 7.00 3.82 -10.83
C ASN A 89 6.78 2.31 -10.93
N ASN A 90 6.87 1.64 -9.78
CA ASN A 90 6.72 0.22 -9.57
C ASN A 90 7.88 -0.64 -10.11
N ASP A 91 8.97 -0.02 -10.58
CA ASP A 91 10.18 -0.75 -10.96
C ASP A 91 10.91 -1.33 -9.74
N VAL A 92 11.83 -2.24 -10.03
CA VAL A 92 12.72 -2.88 -9.05
C VAL A 92 14.13 -2.29 -9.16
N LEU A 93 14.67 -1.83 -8.04
CA LEU A 93 16.06 -1.36 -7.97
C LEU A 93 16.88 -2.31 -7.10
N ILE A 94 17.93 -2.89 -7.67
CA ILE A 94 18.90 -3.72 -6.97
C ILE A 94 20.17 -2.91 -6.80
N ILE A 95 20.55 -2.65 -5.55
CA ILE A 95 21.77 -1.92 -5.21
C ILE A 95 22.73 -2.90 -4.58
N ASN A 96 23.88 -3.08 -5.21
CA ASN A 96 24.98 -3.84 -4.67
C ASN A 96 26.03 -2.89 -4.08
N THR A 97 26.11 -2.80 -2.76
CA THR A 97 26.93 -1.77 -2.11
C THR A 97 27.50 -2.24 -0.77
N HIS A 98 28.64 -1.66 -0.41
CA HIS A 98 29.14 -1.66 0.95
C HIS A 98 29.00 -0.24 1.50
N SER A 99 27.91 0.00 2.23
CA SER A 99 27.50 1.34 2.67
C SER A 99 27.19 1.34 4.17
N ASN A 100 27.16 2.53 4.75
CA ASN A 100 26.60 2.69 6.09
C ASN A 100 25.13 3.13 5.99
N ALA A 101 24.45 3.16 7.13
CA ALA A 101 23.02 3.43 7.18
C ALA A 101 22.66 4.91 6.95
N MET A 102 23.64 5.80 7.02
CA MET A 102 23.48 7.25 6.79
C MET A 102 23.87 7.64 5.35
N GLN A 103 24.88 6.99 4.80
CA GLN A 103 25.48 7.32 3.53
C GLN A 103 25.64 6.09 2.63
N PHE A 104 25.22 6.26 1.38
CA PHE A 104 25.59 5.43 0.26
C PHE A 104 27.04 5.72 -0.15
N GLY A 105 27.89 4.70 -0.15
CA GLY A 105 29.19 4.81 -0.80
C GLY A 105 29.00 5.03 -2.30
N ALA A 106 29.74 5.97 -2.89
CA ALA A 106 29.79 6.24 -4.32
C ALA A 106 31.24 6.59 -4.70
N GLY A 107 32.00 5.58 -5.16
CA GLY A 107 33.44 5.69 -5.34
C GLY A 107 34.15 6.11 -4.05
N SER A 108 35.01 7.12 -4.10
CA SER A 108 35.72 7.66 -2.93
C SER A 108 34.86 8.57 -2.03
N SER A 109 33.58 8.80 -2.38
CA SER A 109 32.71 9.74 -1.68
C SER A 109 31.56 9.04 -0.97
N GLY A 110 31.18 9.54 0.21
CA GLY A 110 29.92 9.18 0.87
C GLY A 110 28.82 10.15 0.45
N VAL A 111 27.65 9.62 0.10
CA VAL A 111 26.46 10.38 -0.31
C VAL A 111 25.36 10.08 0.67
N GLU A 112 24.76 11.08 1.31
CA GLU A 112 23.61 10.82 2.18
C GLU A 112 22.48 10.15 1.38
N TRP A 113 21.82 9.15 1.98
CA TRP A 113 20.75 8.43 1.27
C TRP A 113 19.63 9.36 0.80
N ALA A 114 19.35 10.43 1.53
CA ALA A 114 18.37 11.46 1.15
C ALA A 114 18.76 12.21 -0.14
N ASP A 115 20.06 12.28 -0.45
CA ASP A 115 20.61 12.93 -1.64
C ASP A 115 20.95 11.94 -2.76
N PHE A 116 20.64 10.65 -2.59
CA PHE A 116 20.98 9.60 -3.56
C PHE A 116 20.62 9.97 -5.00
N TYR A 117 19.38 10.40 -5.24
CA TYR A 117 18.91 10.80 -6.57
C TYR A 117 19.53 12.12 -7.06
N ASN A 118 19.81 13.06 -6.14
CA ASN A 118 20.41 14.36 -6.45
C ASN A 118 21.86 14.20 -6.93
N TYR A 119 22.62 13.37 -6.22
CA TYR A 119 24.02 13.09 -6.52
C TYR A 119 24.21 12.56 -7.95
N TRP A 120 23.30 11.71 -8.41
CA TRP A 120 23.32 11.18 -9.77
C TRP A 120 22.59 12.05 -10.80
N GLY A 121 22.19 13.28 -10.46
CA GLY A 121 21.55 14.21 -11.41
C GLY A 121 20.26 13.67 -12.04
N THR A 122 19.44 12.99 -11.23
CA THR A 122 18.23 12.31 -11.73
C THR A 122 16.98 13.19 -11.63
N ARG A 123 15.89 12.79 -12.32
CA ARG A 123 14.61 13.52 -12.30
C ARG A 123 14.04 13.66 -10.88
N LYS A 124 13.45 14.82 -10.60
CA LYS A 124 12.62 15.09 -9.41
C LYS A 124 11.13 15.20 -9.80
N PRO A 125 10.20 14.58 -9.06
CA PRO A 125 10.45 13.63 -7.97
C PRO A 125 10.98 12.28 -8.50
N PRO A 126 11.73 11.51 -7.69
CA PRO A 126 12.17 10.17 -8.08
C PRO A 126 10.97 9.22 -8.24
N PRO A 127 11.10 8.16 -9.06
CA PRO A 127 10.02 7.19 -9.23
C PRO A 127 9.69 6.52 -7.90
N LYS A 128 8.40 6.18 -7.74
CA LYS A 128 7.91 5.38 -6.61
C LYS A 128 8.20 3.91 -6.91
N LEU A 129 9.29 3.36 -6.38
CA LEU A 129 9.72 2.00 -6.65
C LEU A 129 8.86 0.97 -5.93
N GLY A 130 8.57 -0.16 -6.58
CA GLY A 130 7.83 -1.25 -5.93
C GLY A 130 8.71 -2.01 -4.93
N LEU A 131 9.96 -2.28 -5.32
CA LEU A 131 10.91 -3.02 -4.50
C LEU A 131 12.34 -2.51 -4.67
N VAL A 132 13.01 -2.31 -3.55
CA VAL A 132 14.47 -2.14 -3.49
C VAL A 132 15.11 -3.38 -2.88
N ILE A 133 16.18 -3.90 -3.49
CA ILE A 133 17.01 -4.95 -2.91
C ILE A 133 18.42 -4.39 -2.71
N ILE A 134 18.82 -4.22 -1.46
CA ILE A 134 20.20 -3.90 -1.12
C ILE A 134 20.96 -5.20 -0.89
N HIS A 135 21.79 -5.56 -1.87
CA HIS A 135 22.78 -6.62 -1.78
C HIS A 135 24.09 -6.04 -1.24
N GLY A 136 24.62 -6.61 -0.17
CA GLY A 136 25.80 -6.09 0.52
C GLY A 136 25.50 -5.56 1.91
N CYS A 137 26.52 -5.01 2.57
CA CYS A 137 26.45 -4.69 4.00
C CYS A 137 25.92 -3.27 4.18
N ILE A 138 24.93 -3.12 5.07
CA ILE A 138 24.50 -1.84 5.61
C ILE A 138 24.75 -1.87 7.12
N PHE A 139 25.76 -1.13 7.54
CA PHE A 139 26.18 -1.03 8.94
C PHE A 139 25.90 0.37 9.50
N SER A 140 25.98 0.53 10.81
CA SER A 140 26.04 1.81 11.49
C SER A 140 27.30 1.86 12.33
N ARG A 141 27.63 3.03 12.86
CA ARG A 141 28.71 3.16 13.85
C ARG A 141 28.13 3.46 15.21
N ASP A 142 28.61 2.76 16.23
CA ASP A 142 28.35 3.15 17.62
C ASP A 142 29.18 4.38 18.02
N SER A 143 29.04 4.84 19.27
CA SER A 143 29.77 5.99 19.80
C SER A 143 31.30 5.79 19.85
N GLN A 144 31.77 4.55 19.70
CA GLN A 144 33.19 4.18 19.71
C GLN A 144 33.74 4.03 18.27
N GLY A 145 32.88 4.22 17.26
CA GLY A 145 33.24 4.10 15.85
C GLY A 145 33.25 2.66 15.33
N ASN A 146 32.79 1.67 16.12
CA ASN A 146 32.72 0.29 15.68
C ASN A 146 31.53 0.05 14.77
N ASP A 147 31.70 -0.82 13.78
CA ASP A 147 30.60 -1.21 12.90
C ASP A 147 29.60 -2.12 13.64
N ILE A 148 28.38 -1.62 13.74
CA ILE A 148 27.21 -2.33 14.25
C ILE A 148 26.20 -2.57 13.13
N LEU A 149 25.26 -3.48 13.34
CA LEU A 149 24.19 -3.70 12.38
C LEU A 149 23.34 -2.43 12.30
N ALA A 150 22.98 -2.00 11.09
CA ALA A 150 21.97 -0.97 10.93
C ALA A 150 20.65 -1.43 11.57
N THR A 151 19.92 -0.52 12.18
CA THR A 151 18.62 -0.79 12.80
C THR A 151 17.51 -0.83 11.75
N ASP A 152 16.37 -1.46 12.08
CA ASP A 152 15.19 -1.44 11.20
C ASP A 152 14.70 -0.03 10.90
N ARG A 153 14.82 0.90 11.87
CA ARG A 153 14.51 2.31 11.66
C ARG A 153 15.38 2.91 10.55
N GLN A 154 16.67 2.66 10.57
CA GLN A 154 17.57 3.22 9.56
C GLN A 154 17.34 2.58 8.18
N ILE A 155 17.09 1.25 8.11
CA ILE A 155 16.72 0.60 6.84
C ILE A 155 15.38 1.16 6.32
N GLN A 156 14.43 1.46 7.19
CA GLN A 156 13.16 2.11 6.84
C GLN A 156 13.38 3.54 6.32
N ASP A 157 14.33 4.27 6.87
CA ASP A 157 14.67 5.62 6.40
C ASP A 157 15.35 5.56 5.01
N ILE A 158 16.22 4.58 4.75
CA ILE A 158 16.77 4.31 3.41
C ILE A 158 15.64 3.99 2.41
N ARG A 159 14.67 3.13 2.79
CA ARG A 159 13.50 2.82 1.95
C ARG A 159 12.76 4.09 1.52
N LYS A 160 12.52 5.00 2.47
CA LYS A 160 11.83 6.27 2.22
C LYS A 160 12.66 7.17 1.30
N SER A 161 13.96 7.30 1.55
CA SER A 161 14.87 8.10 0.70
C SER A 161 14.92 7.59 -0.74
N LEU A 162 14.85 6.28 -0.94
CA LEU A 162 14.79 5.66 -2.27
C LEU A 162 13.38 5.68 -2.89
N ASN A 163 12.39 6.23 -2.20
CA ASN A 163 10.99 6.27 -2.59
C ASN A 163 10.42 4.88 -2.93
N ALA A 164 10.64 3.88 -2.08
CA ALA A 164 10.25 2.49 -2.34
C ALA A 164 9.09 2.00 -1.46
N ASP A 165 8.25 1.12 -1.98
CA ASP A 165 7.19 0.44 -1.23
C ASP A 165 7.72 -0.68 -0.34
N ALA A 166 8.71 -1.41 -0.81
CA ALA A 166 9.37 -2.45 -0.04
C ALA A 166 10.90 -2.36 -0.16
N ILE A 167 11.60 -2.80 0.88
CA ILE A 167 13.05 -2.97 0.88
C ILE A 167 13.45 -4.33 1.44
N ILE A 168 14.37 -5.00 0.75
CA ILE A 168 15.09 -6.16 1.25
C ILE A 168 16.55 -5.77 1.47
N SER A 169 17.11 -6.06 2.64
CA SER A 169 18.50 -5.77 2.97
C SER A 169 19.12 -6.93 3.75
N PHE A 170 20.43 -7.18 3.57
CA PHE A 170 21.12 -8.20 4.35
C PHE A 170 21.39 -7.72 5.78
N ASN A 171 21.24 -8.62 6.75
CA ASN A 171 21.46 -8.34 8.16
C ASN A 171 22.86 -8.81 8.60
N SER A 172 23.91 -8.37 7.90
CA SER A 172 25.29 -8.78 8.18
C SER A 172 26.25 -7.59 8.27
N LYS A 173 27.20 -7.66 9.20
CA LYS A 173 28.30 -6.69 9.34
C LYS A 173 29.34 -6.86 8.23
N VAL A 174 29.73 -8.11 7.93
CA VAL A 174 30.71 -8.45 6.89
C VAL A 174 30.45 -9.88 6.41
N ASN A 175 30.26 -10.10 5.10
CA ASN A 175 30.78 -11.25 4.31
C ASN A 175 30.04 -11.34 2.95
N PRO A 176 30.69 -10.98 1.83
CA PRO A 176 30.05 -10.99 0.52
C PRO A 176 29.97 -12.39 -0.15
N LEU A 177 30.56 -13.44 0.43
CA LEU A 177 30.53 -14.81 -0.12
C LEU A 177 29.21 -15.54 0.15
N VAL A 178 28.58 -15.33 1.31
CA VAL A 178 27.26 -15.92 1.65
C VAL A 178 26.12 -15.24 0.85
N GLY A 179 26.37 -14.03 0.35
CA GLY A 179 25.40 -13.23 -0.41
C GLY A 179 25.14 -13.71 -1.85
N ARG A 180 26.07 -14.44 -2.50
CA ARG A 180 25.94 -14.77 -3.93
C ARG A 180 24.82 -15.80 -4.19
N ILE A 181 24.84 -16.91 -3.45
CA ILE A 181 23.83 -17.98 -3.59
C ILE A 181 22.48 -17.50 -3.06
N SER A 182 22.48 -16.71 -1.98
CA SER A 182 21.27 -16.16 -1.37
C SER A 182 20.53 -15.19 -2.29
N LEU A 183 21.24 -14.25 -2.94
CA LEU A 183 20.59 -13.28 -3.84
C LEU A 183 19.98 -13.97 -5.06
N HIS A 184 20.68 -14.93 -5.67
CA HIS A 184 20.16 -15.65 -6.84
C HIS A 184 18.85 -16.37 -6.50
N GLN A 185 18.85 -17.18 -5.44
CA GLN A 185 17.65 -17.91 -5.00
C GLN A 185 16.51 -16.98 -4.62
N LEU A 186 16.82 -15.87 -3.95
CA LEU A 186 15.84 -14.85 -3.60
C LEU A 186 15.17 -14.28 -4.86
N ILE A 187 15.96 -13.81 -5.83
CA ILE A 187 15.44 -13.25 -7.08
C ILE A 187 14.62 -14.30 -7.84
N VAL A 188 15.13 -15.52 -7.98
CA VAL A 188 14.40 -16.63 -8.62
C VAL A 188 13.04 -16.85 -7.95
N GLY A 189 13.01 -16.87 -6.61
CA GLY A 189 11.79 -17.03 -5.83
C GLY A 189 10.79 -15.88 -6.04
N ILE A 190 11.27 -14.64 -5.96
CA ILE A 190 10.48 -13.43 -6.16
C ILE A 190 9.85 -13.44 -7.57
N LEU A 191 10.64 -13.77 -8.60
CA LEU A 191 10.17 -13.79 -9.99
C LEU A 191 9.21 -14.94 -10.30
N LYS A 192 9.24 -16.01 -9.50
CA LYS A 192 8.26 -17.11 -9.57
C LYS A 192 6.95 -16.78 -8.84
N GLY A 193 6.81 -15.58 -8.27
CA GLY A 193 5.60 -15.15 -7.58
C GLY A 193 5.47 -15.71 -6.15
N HIS A 194 6.55 -16.20 -5.55
CA HIS A 194 6.50 -16.59 -4.14
C HIS A 194 6.29 -15.36 -3.26
N LYS A 195 5.55 -15.54 -2.16
CA LYS A 195 5.42 -14.53 -1.10
C LYS A 195 6.80 -14.14 -0.59
N ILE A 196 7.10 -12.85 -0.53
CA ILE A 196 8.44 -12.37 -0.22
C ILE A 196 8.85 -12.80 1.21
N ALA A 197 7.93 -12.74 2.18
CA ALA A 197 8.18 -13.19 3.55
C ALA A 197 8.63 -14.67 3.62
N SER A 198 8.06 -15.55 2.78
CA SER A 198 8.41 -16.97 2.75
C SER A 198 9.85 -17.23 2.26
N LEU A 199 10.38 -16.32 1.43
CA LEU A 199 11.75 -16.40 0.93
C LEU A 199 12.78 -15.89 1.93
N ILE A 200 12.33 -15.15 2.94
CA ILE A 200 13.16 -14.41 3.90
C ILE A 200 13.17 -15.10 5.27
N HIS A 201 12.11 -15.83 5.60
CA HIS A 201 12.01 -16.58 6.85
C HIS A 201 13.23 -17.48 7.10
N GLY A 202 13.82 -17.37 8.30
CA GLY A 202 15.00 -18.14 8.70
C GLY A 202 16.31 -17.75 7.99
N ARG A 203 16.32 -16.68 7.18
CA ARG A 203 17.52 -16.17 6.50
C ARG A 203 18.02 -14.89 7.16
N ASN A 204 19.29 -14.57 6.92
CA ASN A 204 19.91 -13.34 7.40
C ASN A 204 19.53 -12.11 6.54
N LEU A 205 18.22 -11.93 6.32
CA LEU A 205 17.62 -10.92 5.47
C LEU A 205 16.56 -10.14 6.27
N ARG A 206 16.52 -8.84 6.06
CA ARG A 206 15.46 -7.94 6.54
C ARG A 206 14.50 -7.67 5.42
N PHE A 207 13.22 -7.62 5.78
CA PHE A 207 12.14 -7.25 4.89
C PHE A 207 11.23 -6.24 5.56
N LEU A 208 11.31 -5.00 5.07
CA LEU A 208 10.48 -3.90 5.53
C LEU A 208 9.61 -3.43 4.37
N VAL A 209 8.36 -3.14 4.68
CA VAL A 209 7.36 -2.69 3.72
C VAL A 209 6.73 -1.39 4.21
N ASP A 210 6.06 -0.70 3.30
CA ASP A 210 5.14 0.36 3.66
C ASP A 210 4.03 -0.18 4.57
N SER A 211 3.54 0.63 5.52
CA SER A 211 2.56 0.19 6.52
C SER A 211 1.23 -0.26 5.90
N GLN A 212 0.95 0.14 4.66
CA GLN A 212 -0.26 -0.23 3.93
C GLN A 212 -0.16 -1.63 3.27
N ILE A 213 1.01 -2.24 3.28
CA ILE A 213 1.28 -3.51 2.59
C ILE A 213 1.23 -4.66 3.60
N ASP A 214 0.47 -5.70 3.25
CA ASP A 214 0.49 -6.96 4.00
C ASP A 214 1.83 -7.69 3.77
N ARG A 215 2.76 -7.44 4.69
CA ARG A 215 4.11 -8.00 4.67
C ARG A 215 4.14 -9.51 4.50
N ASP A 216 3.19 -10.23 5.06
CA ASP A 216 3.24 -11.71 5.11
C ASP A 216 2.69 -12.36 3.84
N ASN A 217 1.89 -11.61 3.07
CA ASN A 217 1.23 -12.12 1.87
C ASN A 217 1.70 -11.47 0.55
N VAL A 218 2.45 -10.38 0.60
CA VAL A 218 2.90 -9.65 -0.59
C VAL A 218 3.83 -10.45 -1.50
N THR A 219 3.57 -10.37 -2.81
CA THR A 219 4.40 -10.89 -3.91
C THR A 219 5.02 -9.75 -4.71
N LEU A 220 5.93 -10.06 -5.64
CA LEU A 220 6.43 -9.04 -6.55
C LEU A 220 5.31 -8.43 -7.39
N ALA A 221 4.37 -9.25 -7.88
CA ALA A 221 3.27 -8.77 -8.70
C ALA A 221 2.45 -7.72 -7.95
N ASP A 222 2.18 -7.91 -6.66
CA ASP A 222 1.45 -6.94 -5.84
C ASP A 222 2.19 -5.60 -5.72
N LEU A 223 3.53 -5.62 -5.68
CA LEU A 223 4.38 -4.43 -5.63
C LEU A 223 4.58 -3.76 -7.00
N THR A 224 4.52 -4.54 -8.08
CA THR A 224 4.85 -4.07 -9.44
C THR A 224 3.63 -3.77 -10.31
N THR A 225 2.45 -4.18 -9.89
CA THR A 225 1.21 -3.89 -10.62
C THR A 225 0.88 -2.41 -10.47
N GLN A 226 0.74 -1.71 -11.61
CA GLN A 226 0.10 -0.40 -11.64
C GLN A 226 -1.20 -0.54 -10.87
N GLN A 227 -1.30 0.17 -9.73
CA GLN A 227 -2.46 0.18 -8.86
C GLN A 227 -3.74 0.11 -9.70
N GLN A 228 -4.30 -1.09 -9.82
CA GLN A 228 -5.68 -1.30 -10.24
C GLN A 228 -6.63 -1.06 -9.05
N PHE A 229 -6.13 -0.46 -7.97
CA PHE A 229 -6.92 0.41 -7.11
C PHE A 229 -6.94 1.79 -7.77
N LEU A 230 -7.88 1.92 -8.70
CA LEU A 230 -8.38 3.13 -9.35
C LEU A 230 -7.84 4.43 -8.75
N SER A 231 -7.17 5.20 -9.61
CA SER A 231 -7.16 6.66 -9.60
C SER A 231 -8.41 7.27 -8.97
N ASP A 232 -8.32 7.67 -7.70
CA ASP A 232 -9.08 8.79 -7.15
C ASP A 232 -8.13 10.00 -7.23
N PRO A 233 -8.50 11.11 -7.90
CA PRO A 233 -7.59 12.20 -8.29
C PRO A 233 -7.13 13.11 -7.12
N GLY A 234 -6.81 12.53 -5.96
CA GLY A 234 -6.43 13.24 -4.73
C GLY A 234 -5.28 12.60 -3.96
N GLY A 235 -4.40 11.83 -4.63
CA GLY A 235 -3.29 11.09 -4.02
C GLY A 235 -2.11 11.93 -3.50
N GLY A 236 -2.38 12.92 -2.64
CA GLY A 236 -1.41 13.35 -1.63
C GLY A 236 -1.37 12.33 -0.49
N ASN A 237 -0.24 12.23 0.23
CA ASN A 237 -0.16 11.41 1.45
C ASN A 237 -1.28 11.82 2.41
N LEU A 238 -2.31 10.99 2.58
CA LEU A 238 -3.42 11.28 3.49
C LEU A 238 -2.86 11.38 4.92
N ARG A 239 -2.90 12.59 5.49
CA ARG A 239 -2.40 12.87 6.84
C ARG A 239 -3.41 12.46 7.90
N GLU A 240 -4.70 12.50 7.58
CA GLU A 240 -5.76 12.27 8.54
C GLU A 240 -6.94 11.48 7.95
N SER A 241 -7.47 10.56 8.75
CA SER A 241 -8.77 9.92 8.53
C SER A 241 -9.72 10.31 9.64
N ILE A 242 -10.91 10.82 9.29
CA ILE A 242 -11.95 11.16 10.26
C ILE A 242 -13.14 10.25 10.05
N LEU A 243 -13.49 9.45 11.06
CA LEU A 243 -14.73 8.69 11.09
C LEU A 243 -15.77 9.45 11.92
N ILE A 244 -16.88 9.82 11.29
CA ILE A 244 -18.06 10.32 11.99
C ILE A 244 -18.97 9.11 12.27
N VAL A 245 -19.32 8.92 13.53
CA VAL A 245 -20.29 7.92 13.99
C VAL A 245 -21.49 8.68 14.54
N LEU A 246 -22.60 8.59 13.82
CA LEU A 246 -23.79 9.39 14.07
C LEU A 246 -24.94 8.53 14.60
N ASP A 247 -25.43 8.92 15.77
CA ASP A 247 -26.59 8.33 16.42
C ASP A 247 -27.87 8.69 15.66
N ALA A 248 -28.56 7.66 15.20
CA ALA A 248 -29.86 7.74 14.57
C ALA A 248 -30.90 6.92 15.35
N SER A 249 -30.71 6.76 16.65
CA SER A 249 -31.68 6.14 17.56
C SER A 249 -32.97 6.96 17.69
N GLY A 250 -34.05 6.35 18.18
CA GLY A 250 -35.34 7.00 18.35
C GLY A 250 -35.30 8.24 19.24
N SER A 251 -34.42 8.28 20.25
CA SER A 251 -34.28 9.45 21.14
C SER A 251 -33.78 10.70 20.41
N MET A 252 -33.11 10.52 19.26
CA MET A 252 -32.63 11.61 18.41
C MET A 252 -33.75 12.34 17.66
N SER A 253 -34.99 11.81 17.66
CA SER A 253 -36.17 12.48 17.06
C SER A 253 -36.68 13.68 17.85
N SER A 254 -36.33 13.77 19.13
CA SER A 254 -36.84 14.80 20.04
C SER A 254 -35.96 16.05 20.01
N GLN A 255 -36.57 17.23 20.21
CA GLN A 255 -35.87 18.51 20.46
C GLN A 255 -34.84 18.92 19.37
N GLY A 256 -35.05 18.46 18.13
CA GLY A 256 -34.16 18.75 17.00
C GLY A 256 -32.75 18.15 17.14
N ARG A 257 -32.58 17.08 17.93
CA ARG A 257 -31.26 16.48 18.20
C ARG A 257 -30.61 15.93 16.94
N ILE A 258 -31.36 15.23 16.10
CA ILE A 258 -30.82 14.70 14.84
C ILE A 258 -30.45 15.82 13.87
N GLU A 259 -31.19 16.91 13.82
CA GLU A 259 -30.86 18.09 13.01
C GLU A 259 -29.55 18.71 13.49
N LYS A 260 -29.39 18.92 14.81
CA LYS A 260 -28.15 19.43 15.40
C LYS A 260 -26.96 18.50 15.14
N ALA A 261 -27.16 17.18 15.21
CA ALA A 261 -26.11 16.20 14.91
C ALA A 261 -25.71 16.24 13.42
N ARG A 262 -26.67 16.33 12.49
CA ARG A 262 -26.40 16.51 11.06
C ARG A 262 -25.66 17.82 10.80
N ASP A 263 -26.05 18.92 11.45
CA ASP A 263 -25.39 20.22 11.29
C ASP A 263 -23.96 20.21 11.85
N ALA A 264 -23.73 19.56 12.99
CA ALA A 264 -22.39 19.36 13.53
C ALA A 264 -21.51 18.53 12.58
N ALA A 265 -22.04 17.41 12.06
CA ALA A 265 -21.33 16.61 11.05
C ALA A 265 -21.03 17.43 9.79
N ARG A 266 -22.00 18.21 9.30
CA ARG A 266 -21.85 19.09 8.14
C ARG A 266 -20.75 20.13 8.36
N ARG A 267 -20.67 20.76 9.54
CA ARG A 267 -19.60 21.73 9.87
C ARG A 267 -18.22 21.09 9.85
N VAL A 268 -18.07 19.87 10.36
CA VAL A 268 -16.81 19.11 10.25
C VAL A 268 -16.45 18.89 8.78
N LEU A 269 -17.41 18.43 7.97
CA LEU A 269 -17.20 18.13 6.55
C LEU A 269 -16.91 19.38 5.70
N GLN A 270 -17.52 20.52 6.00
CA GLN A 270 -17.29 21.80 5.33
C GLN A 270 -15.89 22.38 5.60
N GLY A 271 -15.26 22.00 6.71
CA GLY A 271 -13.89 22.37 7.03
C GLY A 271 -12.83 21.58 6.25
N ILE A 272 -13.22 20.64 5.40
CA ILE A 272 -12.32 19.72 4.71
C ILE A 272 -12.28 20.05 3.22
N THR A 273 -11.07 20.24 2.69
CA THR A 273 -10.85 20.48 1.27
C THR A 273 -11.04 19.18 0.48
N ALA A 274 -11.96 19.20 -0.50
CA ALA A 274 -12.21 18.05 -1.37
C ALA A 274 -10.94 17.68 -2.17
N GLY A 275 -10.63 16.37 -2.23
CA GLY A 275 -9.42 15.86 -2.88
C GLY A 275 -8.11 16.20 -2.15
N GLY A 276 -8.19 16.72 -0.91
CA GLY A 276 -7.05 17.06 -0.08
C GLY A 276 -6.42 15.87 0.63
N ASP A 277 -5.64 16.14 1.69
CA ASP A 277 -4.90 15.14 2.47
C ASP A 277 -5.70 14.49 3.60
N THR A 278 -7.03 14.68 3.62
CA THR A 278 -7.92 14.16 4.65
C THR A 278 -9.02 13.34 3.98
N GLU A 279 -9.23 12.12 4.47
CA GLU A 279 -10.39 11.31 4.10
C GLU A 279 -11.40 11.24 5.25
N VAL A 280 -12.67 11.09 4.87
CA VAL A 280 -13.81 11.06 5.79
C VAL A 280 -14.69 9.86 5.53
N GLY A 281 -15.22 9.26 6.59
CA GLY A 281 -16.21 8.18 6.53
C GLY A 281 -17.38 8.46 7.46
N LEU A 282 -18.53 7.82 7.20
CA LEU A 282 -19.74 7.95 8.00
C LEU A 282 -20.31 6.59 8.37
N ILE A 283 -20.47 6.35 9.66
CA ILE A 283 -21.28 5.26 10.21
C ILE A 283 -22.50 5.86 10.89
N THR A 284 -23.64 5.19 10.71
CA THR A 284 -24.87 5.48 11.45
C THR A 284 -25.25 4.29 12.29
N PHE A 285 -25.83 4.52 13.47
CA PHE A 285 -26.37 3.43 14.28
C PHE A 285 -27.78 3.75 14.79
N SER A 286 -28.62 2.73 14.85
CA SER A 286 -30.00 2.78 15.32
C SER A 286 -30.48 1.36 15.63
N GLY A 287 -31.41 1.16 16.56
CA GLY A 287 -31.87 -0.19 16.90
C GLY A 287 -30.81 -1.07 17.56
N CYS A 288 -31.22 -2.08 18.34
CA CYS A 288 -30.27 -2.96 19.04
C CYS A 288 -29.62 -3.96 18.07
N GLY A 289 -28.61 -3.49 17.34
CA GLY A 289 -27.81 -4.27 16.38
C GLY A 289 -27.62 -3.63 15.01
N HIS A 290 -28.26 -2.49 14.70
CA HIS A 290 -28.09 -1.88 13.38
C HIS A 290 -27.01 -0.80 13.43
N VAL A 291 -25.78 -1.21 13.10
CA VAL A 291 -24.66 -0.30 12.84
C VAL A 291 -24.33 -0.42 11.36
N LYS A 292 -24.44 0.68 10.61
CA LYS A 292 -24.30 0.68 9.15
C LYS A 292 -23.23 1.67 8.72
N VAL A 293 -22.36 1.24 7.81
CA VAL A 293 -21.50 2.16 7.03
C VAL A 293 -22.41 2.89 6.04
N ALA A 294 -22.71 4.16 6.34
CA ALA A 294 -23.54 5.00 5.49
C ALA A 294 -22.71 5.60 4.34
N ALA A 295 -21.42 5.85 4.56
CA ALA A 295 -20.46 6.20 3.53
C ALA A 295 -19.08 5.61 3.84
N GLU A 296 -18.45 5.00 2.84
CA GLU A 296 -17.05 4.57 2.92
C GLU A 296 -16.09 5.77 3.01
N PHE A 297 -14.82 5.52 3.34
CA PHE A 297 -13.82 6.59 3.37
C PHE A 297 -13.64 7.21 1.99
N THR A 298 -13.73 8.53 1.91
CA THR A 298 -13.61 9.32 0.68
C THR A 298 -12.88 10.63 0.95
N THR A 299 -12.16 11.16 -0.03
CA THR A 299 -11.57 12.51 0.02
C THR A 299 -12.54 13.59 -0.46
N ASP A 300 -13.71 13.19 -0.96
CA ASP A 300 -14.81 14.07 -1.35
C ASP A 300 -15.87 14.13 -0.23
N PRO A 301 -15.86 15.16 0.63
CA PRO A 301 -16.82 15.31 1.71
C PRO A 301 -18.25 15.56 1.22
N GLN A 302 -18.45 16.01 -0.03
CA GLN A 302 -19.79 16.28 -0.56
C GLN A 302 -20.62 15.01 -0.68
N LYS A 303 -19.98 13.85 -0.94
CA LYS A 303 -20.65 12.54 -0.94
C LYS A 303 -21.32 12.24 0.40
N ILE A 304 -20.69 12.62 1.51
CA ILE A 304 -21.26 12.41 2.86
C ILE A 304 -22.32 13.47 3.17
N ILE A 305 -22.07 14.74 2.80
CA ILE A 305 -23.04 15.83 3.00
C ILE A 305 -24.37 15.52 2.33
N ALA A 306 -24.37 14.90 1.15
CA ALA A 306 -25.57 14.50 0.42
C ALA A 306 -26.40 13.41 1.14
N ILE A 307 -25.76 12.59 1.98
CA ILE A 307 -26.42 11.49 2.72
C ILE A 307 -27.04 11.98 4.03
N LEU A 308 -26.46 12.99 4.68
CA LEU A 308 -26.92 13.48 5.99
C LEU A 308 -28.44 13.74 6.08
N PRO A 309 -29.09 14.39 5.08
CA PRO A 309 -30.53 14.65 5.12
C PRO A 309 -31.40 13.39 5.04
N GLN A 310 -30.85 12.23 4.67
CA GLN A 310 -31.58 10.97 4.53
C GLN A 310 -31.60 10.13 5.81
N ILE A 311 -30.72 10.42 6.75
CA ILE A 311 -30.62 9.68 8.03
C ILE A 311 -31.89 9.94 8.83
N ARG A 312 -32.56 8.92 9.37
CA ARG A 312 -33.81 9.09 10.14
C ARG A 312 -33.70 8.41 11.52
N PRO A 313 -34.12 9.08 12.61
CA PRO A 313 -34.18 8.48 13.94
C PRO A 313 -35.07 7.24 13.97
N SER A 314 -34.61 6.14 14.59
CA SER A 314 -35.39 4.91 14.78
C SER A 314 -34.79 3.99 15.86
N GLY A 315 -35.60 3.15 16.51
CA GLY A 315 -35.11 2.06 17.37
C GLY A 315 -34.31 2.50 18.62
N GLY A 316 -33.62 1.53 19.23
CA GLY A 316 -32.73 1.71 20.38
C GLY A 316 -31.34 2.29 20.02
N THR A 317 -30.46 2.34 21.02
CA THR A 317 -29.20 3.08 20.98
C THR A 317 -28.03 2.16 21.37
N PRO A 318 -27.49 1.35 20.45
CA PRO A 318 -26.39 0.41 20.71
C PRO A 318 -25.02 1.12 20.74
N LEU A 319 -24.84 2.03 21.69
CA LEU A 319 -23.68 2.92 21.78
C LEU A 319 -22.36 2.17 21.94
N ALA A 320 -22.32 1.15 22.81
CA ALA A 320 -21.12 0.33 23.01
C ALA A 320 -20.74 -0.45 21.74
N THR A 321 -21.73 -1.10 21.11
CA THR A 321 -21.53 -1.82 19.84
C THR A 321 -21.11 -0.88 18.72
N ALA A 322 -21.77 0.27 18.56
CA ALA A 322 -21.43 1.27 17.54
C ALA A 322 -20.01 1.80 17.72
N THR A 323 -19.59 2.02 18.97
CA THR A 323 -18.22 2.45 19.29
C THR A 323 -17.20 1.36 18.94
N ALA A 324 -17.47 0.10 19.28
CA ALA A 324 -16.58 -1.02 18.96
C ALA A 324 -16.45 -1.23 17.44
N VAL A 325 -17.58 -1.27 16.72
CA VAL A 325 -17.63 -1.41 15.26
C VAL A 325 -16.93 -0.24 14.57
N GLY A 326 -17.21 0.99 15.02
CA GLY A 326 -16.60 2.18 14.43
C GLY A 326 -15.09 2.25 14.65
N LYS A 327 -14.58 1.94 15.85
CA LYS A 327 -13.13 1.85 16.10
C LYS A 327 -12.47 0.76 15.25
N LYS A 328 -13.13 -0.39 15.10
CA LYS A 328 -12.66 -1.47 14.20
C LYS A 328 -12.59 -0.99 12.75
N TYR A 329 -13.67 -0.39 12.25
CA TYR A 329 -13.75 0.16 10.89
C TYR A 329 -12.68 1.23 10.63
N LEU A 330 -12.50 2.19 11.54
CA LEU A 330 -11.46 3.22 11.44
C LEU A 330 -10.05 2.60 11.44
N ARG A 331 -9.80 1.53 12.21
CA ARG A 331 -8.50 0.86 12.19
C ARG A 331 -8.24 0.17 10.85
N GLU A 332 -9.24 -0.52 10.31
CA GLU A 332 -9.10 -1.46 9.18
C GLU A 332 -9.30 -0.83 7.80
N LYS A 333 -10.08 0.25 7.70
CA LYS A 333 -10.50 0.84 6.42
C LYS A 333 -9.94 2.23 6.16
N SER A 334 -9.32 2.85 7.15
CA SER A 334 -8.73 4.18 7.00
C SER A 334 -7.26 4.08 6.60
N ARG A 335 -6.82 5.03 5.76
CA ARG A 335 -5.48 5.14 5.17
C ARG A 335 -4.65 6.27 5.77
N GLY A 336 -5.29 7.26 6.39
CA GLY A 336 -4.65 8.43 6.99
C GLY A 336 -3.77 8.10 8.20
N ALA A 337 -2.64 8.80 8.31
CA ALA A 337 -1.66 8.59 9.38
C ALA A 337 -2.20 8.92 10.78
N LYS A 338 -3.00 9.99 10.90
CA LYS A 338 -3.76 10.33 12.10
C LYS A 338 -5.19 9.81 11.96
N LYS A 339 -5.76 9.28 13.04
CA LYS A 339 -7.11 8.72 13.05
C LYS A 339 -7.96 9.46 14.09
N ARG A 340 -9.05 10.08 13.65
CA ARG A 340 -10.00 10.80 14.50
C ARG A 340 -11.35 10.09 14.48
N PHE A 341 -11.89 9.86 15.66
CA PHE A 341 -13.19 9.24 15.87
C PHE A 341 -14.12 10.29 16.48
N ILE A 342 -15.17 10.68 15.76
CA ILE A 342 -16.15 11.67 16.22
C ILE A 342 -17.47 10.95 16.44
N LEU A 343 -17.93 10.90 17.68
CA LEU A 343 -19.21 10.30 18.05
C LEU A 343 -20.22 11.42 18.33
N LEU A 344 -21.34 11.40 17.60
CA LEU A 344 -22.44 12.35 17.74
C LEU A 344 -23.67 11.60 18.25
N THR A 345 -24.00 11.77 19.53
CA THR A 345 -25.05 11.04 20.25
C THR A 345 -25.64 11.91 21.36
N ASP A 346 -26.82 11.57 21.86
CA ASP A 346 -27.35 12.12 23.11
C ASP A 346 -26.88 11.35 24.37
N GLY A 347 -26.10 10.27 24.18
CA GLY A 347 -25.34 9.57 25.20
C GLY A 347 -26.07 8.47 25.96
N LYS A 348 -27.32 8.14 25.61
CA LYS A 348 -28.11 7.14 26.35
C LYS A 348 -28.11 5.78 25.67
N GLU A 349 -27.31 4.85 26.18
CA GLU A 349 -27.35 3.43 25.80
C GLU A 349 -28.72 2.80 26.16
N SER A 350 -29.25 1.94 25.28
CA SER A 350 -30.52 1.22 25.54
C SER A 350 -30.52 -0.24 25.08
N CYS A 351 -29.37 -0.76 24.67
CA CYS A 351 -29.23 -2.11 24.11
C CYS A 351 -28.26 -2.99 24.92
N ASN A 352 -28.15 -2.75 26.23
CA ASN A 352 -27.32 -3.50 27.19
C ASN A 352 -25.81 -3.44 26.89
N GLY A 353 -25.33 -2.27 26.49
CA GLY A 353 -23.92 -1.99 26.16
C GLY A 353 -23.01 -1.70 27.34
#